data_AF-A0A1Q6QEV0-F1
#
_entry.id   AF-A0A1Q6QEV0-F1
#
_cell.length_a   1.000
_cell.length_b   1.000
_cell.length_c   1.000
_cell.angle_alpha   90.00
_cell.angle_beta   90.00
_cell.angle_gamma   90.00
#
_symmetry.space_group_name_H-M   'P 1'
#
loop_
_entity.id
_entity.type
_entity.pdbx_description
1 polymer ?
#
loop_
_entity_poly.entity_id
_entity_poly.type
_entity_poly.pdbx_seq_one_letter_code
_entity_poly.pdbx_strand_id
1 'polypeptide(L)'
;MTKKSRIAICAIFVILGVATVFVLTGNRGNVSNVHRVVGYSALYDETSINEACDVIEKKFAKDFEGCTLTELRYDEDVENRFAEEIEKYHKENNQELIVVLSAFDTDEKGGDGGFNPNDTYADWQWHLVKTADKKSWEIINWGY
;
A
#
# COMPACT_ATOMS: atom_id res chain seq x y z
N MET A 1 -24.03 23.61 44.79
CA MET A 1 -23.00 22.54 44.72
C MET A 1 -23.20 21.74 43.43
N THR A 2 -22.24 21.88 42.50
CA THR A 2 -21.70 20.87 41.54
C THR A 2 -22.63 20.08 40.60
N LYS A 3 -22.32 19.75 39.34
CA LYS A 3 -21.38 20.14 38.27
C LYS A 3 -21.65 19.14 37.11
N LYS A 4 -21.52 19.61 35.85
CA LYS A 4 -21.12 18.85 34.62
C LYS A 4 -22.14 18.01 33.83
N SER A 5 -22.56 18.62 32.73
CA SER A 5 -22.73 18.09 31.35
C SER A 5 -21.90 16.85 31.00
N ARG A 6 -22.47 15.90 30.22
CA ARG A 6 -21.79 15.15 29.13
C ARG A 6 -22.78 14.67 28.05
N ILE A 7 -22.56 15.16 26.84
CA ILE A 7 -23.06 14.66 25.54
C ILE A 7 -22.50 13.24 25.33
N ALA A 8 -23.31 12.31 24.84
CA ALA A 8 -22.83 11.04 24.28
C ALA A 8 -23.48 10.83 22.91
N ILE A 9 -22.64 10.98 21.89
CA ILE A 9 -22.89 10.94 20.46
C ILE A 9 -23.20 9.52 20.00
N CYS A 10 -24.12 9.43 19.05
CA CYS A 10 -24.45 8.24 18.27
C CYS A 10 -23.20 7.56 17.70
N ALA A 11 -22.99 6.28 18.04
CA ALA A 11 -22.05 5.41 17.34
C ALA A 11 -22.82 4.22 16.77
N ILE A 12 -23.47 4.45 15.63
CA ILE A 12 -23.85 3.40 14.69
C ILE A 12 -22.61 3.18 13.82
N PHE A 13 -21.92 2.05 14.01
CA PHE A 13 -21.28 1.29 12.93
C PHE A 13 -21.08 -0.15 13.43
N VAL A 14 -22.19 -0.89 13.36
CA VAL A 14 -22.22 -2.34 13.15
C VAL A 14 -21.46 -2.57 11.81
N ILE A 15 -20.55 -3.53 11.65
CA ILE A 15 -20.85 -4.84 11.05
C ILE A 15 -19.54 -5.65 10.86
N LEU A 16 -19.56 -6.88 11.38
CA LEU A 16 -18.90 -8.13 10.95
C LEU A 16 -17.36 -8.22 10.92
N GLY A 17 -16.78 -8.48 12.09
CA GLY A 17 -15.59 -9.32 12.20
C GLY A 17 -15.97 -10.81 12.05
N VAL A 18 -16.18 -11.27 10.81
CA VAL A 18 -16.17 -12.70 10.49
C VAL A 18 -14.78 -13.03 10.01
N ALA A 19 -13.99 -13.62 10.89
CA ALA A 19 -12.74 -14.27 10.55
C ALA A 19 -13.04 -15.53 9.72
N THR A 20 -13.19 -15.39 8.41
CA THR A 20 -13.07 -16.50 7.47
C THR A 20 -11.59 -16.79 7.29
N VAL A 21 -11.10 -17.82 7.98
CA VAL A 21 -9.85 -18.49 7.63
C VAL A 21 -10.08 -19.19 6.29
N PHE A 22 -9.88 -18.46 5.19
CA PHE A 22 -9.74 -19.04 3.88
C PHE A 22 -8.31 -19.57 3.75
N VAL A 23 -8.15 -20.88 3.91
CA VAL A 23 -6.95 -21.57 3.43
C VAL A 23 -7.14 -21.74 1.92
N LEU A 24 -6.96 -20.64 1.17
CA LEU A 24 -6.80 -20.72 -0.28
C LEU A 24 -5.33 -21.06 -0.52
N THR A 25 -5.08 -22.29 -0.95
CA THR A 25 -3.97 -22.54 -1.88
C THR A 25 -4.38 -21.93 -3.24
N GLY A 26 -4.59 -20.62 -3.26
CA GLY A 26 -4.78 -19.83 -4.46
C GLY A 26 -3.41 -19.60 -5.11
N ASN A 27 -3.39 -19.45 -6.43
CA ASN A 27 -2.19 -19.06 -7.12
C ASN A 27 -1.79 -17.68 -6.61
N ARG A 28 -0.68 -17.59 -5.87
CA ARG A 28 -0.18 -16.33 -5.32
C ARG A 28 0.28 -15.38 -6.42
N GLY A 29 0.30 -14.08 -6.13
CA GLY A 29 0.95 -13.11 -7.00
C GLY A 29 2.43 -13.44 -7.19
N ASN A 30 2.94 -13.30 -8.41
CA ASN A 30 4.32 -13.59 -8.74
C ASN A 30 5.20 -12.34 -8.49
N VAL A 31 6.16 -12.47 -7.58
CA VAL A 31 7.13 -11.43 -7.22
C VAL A 31 8.59 -11.89 -7.42
N SER A 32 8.82 -12.93 -8.23
CA SER A 32 10.15 -13.55 -8.36
C SER A 32 11.19 -12.73 -9.14
N ASN A 33 10.74 -11.81 -10.00
CA ASN A 33 11.60 -11.04 -10.91
C ASN A 33 11.27 -9.54 -10.87
N VAL A 34 10.90 -9.02 -9.69
CA VAL A 34 10.55 -7.60 -9.54
C VAL A 34 11.77 -6.74 -9.81
N HIS A 35 11.67 -5.82 -10.76
CA HIS A 35 12.66 -4.78 -10.95
C HIS A 35 12.40 -3.64 -9.96
N ARG A 36 13.28 -3.48 -8.96
CA ARG A 36 13.21 -2.32 -8.06
C ARG A 36 13.99 -1.16 -8.65
N VAL A 37 13.31 -0.06 -8.92
CA VAL A 37 13.90 1.23 -9.30
C VAL A 37 13.88 2.12 -8.07
N VAL A 38 15.01 2.16 -7.36
CA VAL A 38 15.22 3.03 -6.18
C VAL A 38 16.15 4.17 -6.60
N GLY A 39 15.56 5.33 -6.87
CA GLY A 39 16.26 6.54 -7.27
C GLY A 39 16.61 7.44 -6.08
N TYR A 40 17.03 8.66 -6.40
CA TYR A 40 17.27 9.71 -5.41
C TYR A 40 15.98 10.05 -4.65
N SER A 41 16.12 10.39 -3.36
CA SER A 41 15.04 10.85 -2.49
C SER A 41 15.58 11.88 -1.51
N ALA A 42 14.84 12.96 -1.28
CA ALA A 42 15.17 13.92 -0.23
C ALA A 42 14.54 13.53 1.12
N LEU A 43 13.50 12.68 1.10
CA LEU A 43 12.70 12.33 2.29
C LEU A 43 13.10 10.99 2.92
N TYR A 44 13.54 10.03 2.14
CA TYR A 44 13.79 8.66 2.58
C TYR A 44 15.18 8.19 2.19
N ASP A 45 15.83 7.44 3.08
CA ASP A 45 17.03 6.70 2.70
C ASP A 45 16.66 5.44 1.89
N GLU A 46 17.64 4.95 1.13
CA GLU A 46 17.50 3.76 0.28
C GLU A 46 17.04 2.52 1.07
N THR A 47 17.41 2.40 2.35
CA THR A 47 17.02 1.27 3.20
C THR A 47 15.52 1.34 3.48
N SER A 48 15.01 2.50 3.88
CA SER A 48 13.60 2.71 4.18
C SER A 48 12.71 2.51 2.95
N ILE A 49 13.17 2.91 1.76
CA ILE A 49 12.46 2.65 0.50
C ILE A 49 12.40 1.14 0.21
N ASN A 50 13.51 0.44 0.36
CA ASN A 50 13.55 -1.01 0.16
C ASN A 50 12.66 -1.77 1.17
N GLU A 51 12.61 -1.32 2.43
CA GLU A 51 11.68 -1.87 3.42
C GLU A 51 10.21 -1.68 3.00
N ALA A 52 9.86 -0.55 2.37
CA ALA A 52 8.52 -0.33 1.85
C ALA A 52 8.22 -1.29 0.68
N CYS A 53 9.17 -1.47 -0.23
CA CYS A 53 9.08 -2.46 -1.31
C CYS A 53 8.88 -3.89 -0.78
N ASP A 54 9.60 -4.29 0.28
CA ASP A 54 9.43 -5.61 0.90
C ASP A 54 8.00 -5.84 1.42
N VAL A 55 7.40 -4.80 2.01
CA VAL A 55 6.01 -4.85 2.49
C VAL A 55 5.03 -4.97 1.30
N ILE A 56 5.28 -4.25 0.21
CA ILE A 56 4.47 -4.34 -1.02
C ILE A 56 4.57 -5.73 -1.65
N GLU A 57 5.76 -6.27 -1.86
CA GLU A 57 5.95 -7.59 -2.45
C GLU A 57 5.25 -8.68 -1.63
N LYS A 58 5.34 -8.59 -0.29
CA LYS A 58 4.64 -9.52 0.60
C LYS A 58 3.11 -9.43 0.47
N LYS A 59 2.58 -8.22 0.35
CA LYS A 59 1.14 -7.97 0.14
C LYS A 59 0.70 -8.46 -1.24
N PHE A 60 1.46 -8.13 -2.28
CA PHE A 60 1.21 -8.53 -3.66
C PHE A 60 1.19 -10.05 -3.80
N ALA A 61 2.23 -10.73 -3.31
CA ALA A 61 2.31 -12.19 -3.35
C ALA A 61 1.12 -12.85 -2.65
N LYS A 62 0.54 -12.22 -1.64
CA LYS A 62 -0.60 -12.78 -0.91
C LYS A 62 -1.93 -12.53 -1.62
N ASP A 63 -2.16 -11.31 -2.11
CA ASP A 63 -3.50 -10.82 -2.43
C ASP A 63 -3.71 -10.52 -3.92
N PHE A 64 -2.69 -10.59 -4.76
CA PHE A 64 -2.77 -10.33 -6.21
C PHE A 64 -2.62 -11.64 -7.00
N GLU A 65 -3.55 -12.57 -6.77
CA GLU A 65 -3.60 -13.86 -7.48
C GLU A 65 -3.65 -13.64 -8.99
N GLY A 66 -2.90 -14.46 -9.75
CA GLY A 66 -2.86 -14.40 -11.22
C GLY A 66 -2.17 -13.14 -11.79
N CYS A 67 -1.56 -12.31 -10.94
CA CYS A 67 -0.78 -11.16 -11.37
C CYS A 67 0.72 -11.40 -11.23
N THR A 68 1.53 -10.74 -12.08
CA THR A 68 3.00 -10.73 -12.01
C THR A 68 3.50 -9.32 -11.81
N LEU A 69 4.10 -9.04 -10.66
CA LEU A 69 4.72 -7.75 -10.35
C LEU A 69 6.04 -7.64 -11.13
N THR A 70 6.12 -6.65 -12.02
CA THR A 70 7.28 -6.45 -12.91
C THR A 70 8.19 -5.33 -12.42
N GLU A 71 7.63 -4.29 -11.80
CA GLU A 71 8.39 -3.15 -11.30
C GLU A 71 7.84 -2.62 -9.97
N LEU A 72 8.75 -2.17 -9.11
CA LEU A 72 8.48 -1.23 -8.02
C LEU A 72 9.40 -0.02 -8.17
N ARG A 73 8.83 1.18 -8.23
CA ARG A 73 9.56 2.41 -8.50
C ARG A 73 9.30 3.46 -7.43
N TYR A 74 10.39 3.98 -6.89
CA TYR A 74 10.43 5.20 -6.10
C TYR A 74 11.70 5.98 -6.47
N ASP A 75 11.51 7.20 -6.97
CA ASP A 75 12.58 8.11 -7.39
C ASP A 75 12.13 9.56 -7.19
N GLU A 76 12.98 10.52 -7.58
CA GLU A 76 12.71 11.95 -7.45
C GLU A 76 11.42 12.38 -8.17
N ASP A 77 11.10 11.79 -9.32
CA ASP A 77 9.89 12.12 -10.06
C ASP A 77 8.64 11.64 -9.32
N VAL A 78 8.69 10.45 -8.71
CA VAL A 78 7.63 9.93 -7.84
C VAL A 78 7.50 10.80 -6.58
N GLU A 79 8.60 11.13 -5.90
CA GLU A 79 8.59 11.97 -4.70
C GLU A 79 7.95 13.34 -4.99
N ASN A 80 8.33 13.97 -6.09
CA ASN A 80 7.77 15.26 -6.53
C ASN A 80 6.30 15.15 -6.92
N ARG A 81 5.88 14.05 -7.57
CA ARG A 81 4.48 13.82 -7.98
C ARG A 81 3.53 13.77 -6.78
N PHE A 82 3.98 13.22 -5.65
CA PHE A 82 3.15 13.04 -4.45
C PHE A 82 3.53 13.98 -3.28
N ALA A 83 4.40 14.96 -3.49
CA ALA A 83 4.94 15.83 -2.44
C ALA A 83 3.86 16.52 -1.60
N GLU A 84 2.81 17.06 -2.24
CA GLU A 84 1.70 17.71 -1.54
C GLU A 84 0.94 16.74 -0.62
N GLU A 85 0.72 15.51 -1.07
CA GLU A 85 0.03 14.48 -0.28
C GLU A 85 0.88 14.02 0.90
N ILE A 86 2.18 13.76 0.65
CA ILE A 86 3.14 13.39 1.68
C ILE A 86 3.22 14.47 2.76
N GLU A 87 3.37 15.73 2.37
CA GLU A 87 3.46 16.86 3.29
C GLU A 87 2.15 17.03 4.09
N LYS A 88 1.00 16.94 3.42
CA LYS A 88 -0.31 17.05 4.06
C LYS A 88 -0.52 15.94 5.08
N TYR A 89 -0.25 14.69 4.70
CA TYR A 89 -0.39 13.54 5.59
C TYR A 89 0.50 13.69 6.83
N HIS A 90 1.74 14.15 6.63
CA HIS A 90 2.66 14.43 7.73
C HIS A 90 2.12 15.50 8.69
N LYS A 91 1.61 16.61 8.17
CA LYS A 91 1.06 17.70 9.00
C LYS A 91 -0.19 17.28 9.79
N GLU A 92 -1.06 16.49 9.18
CA GLU A 92 -2.35 16.09 9.78
C GLU A 92 -2.19 14.93 10.77
N ASN A 93 -1.28 13.98 10.50
CA ASN A 93 -1.18 12.73 11.25
C ASN A 93 0.12 12.59 12.06
N ASN A 94 1.10 13.48 11.86
CA ASN A 94 2.44 13.38 12.45
C ASN A 94 3.11 12.02 12.19
N GLN A 95 2.91 11.49 10.98
CA GLN A 95 3.46 10.22 10.49
C GLN A 95 4.07 10.42 9.10
N GLU A 96 5.02 9.57 8.75
CA GLU A 96 5.63 9.55 7.41
C GLU A 96 4.74 8.73 6.46
N LEU A 97 4.52 9.24 5.25
CA LEU A 97 3.80 8.60 4.16
C LEU A 97 4.74 8.43 2.97
N ILE A 98 4.94 7.22 2.48
CA ILE A 98 5.64 6.95 1.21
C ILE A 98 4.64 6.42 0.18
N VAL A 99 4.76 6.92 -1.06
CA VAL A 99 3.98 6.43 -2.21
C VAL A 99 4.92 5.76 -3.19
N VAL A 100 4.77 4.46 -3.39
CA VAL A 100 5.58 3.67 -4.33
C VAL A 100 4.70 3.31 -5.53
N LEU A 101 5.24 3.45 -6.74
CA LEU A 101 4.54 3.03 -7.96
C LEU A 101 4.92 1.60 -8.32
N SER A 102 3.98 0.87 -8.90
CA SER A 102 4.24 -0.47 -9.44
C SER A 102 3.74 -0.62 -10.86
N ALA A 103 4.39 -1.52 -11.60
CA ALA A 103 3.86 -2.11 -12.81
C ALA A 103 3.63 -3.61 -12.61
N PHE A 104 2.51 -4.12 -13.10
CA PHE A 104 2.23 -5.56 -13.09
C PHE A 104 1.35 -5.99 -14.25
N ASP A 105 1.50 -7.26 -14.64
CA ASP A 105 0.72 -7.91 -15.68
C ASP A 105 -0.31 -8.85 -15.07
N THR A 106 -1.46 -8.99 -15.74
CA THR A 106 -2.51 -9.93 -15.35
C THR A 106 -2.55 -11.14 -16.29
N ASP A 107 -2.97 -12.28 -15.76
CA ASP A 107 -3.21 -13.48 -16.56
C ASP A 107 -4.51 -13.42 -17.38
N GLU A 108 -4.83 -14.52 -18.05
CA GLU A 108 -6.04 -14.67 -18.87
C GLU A 108 -7.37 -14.56 -18.10
N LYS A 109 -7.33 -14.53 -16.76
CA LYS A 109 -8.51 -14.37 -15.91
C LYS A 109 -8.64 -12.95 -15.36
N GLY A 110 -7.62 -12.11 -15.53
CA GLY A 110 -7.57 -10.80 -14.88
C GLY A 110 -7.29 -10.94 -13.39
N GLY A 111 -6.41 -11.88 -13.03
CA GLY A 111 -6.10 -12.21 -11.65
C GLY A 111 -7.21 -12.99 -10.96
N ASP A 112 -7.74 -12.47 -9.85
CA ASP A 112 -8.91 -13.02 -9.16
C ASP A 112 -10.26 -12.63 -9.81
N GLY A 113 -10.21 -11.97 -10.97
CA GLY A 113 -11.35 -11.40 -11.69
C GLY A 113 -11.60 -9.92 -11.37
N GLY A 114 -10.76 -9.30 -10.53
CA GLY A 114 -10.80 -7.86 -10.25
C GLY A 114 -10.14 -6.97 -11.31
N PHE A 115 -9.36 -7.55 -12.22
CA PHE A 115 -8.63 -6.82 -13.27
C PHE A 115 -9.06 -7.25 -14.68
N ASN A 116 -8.63 -6.47 -15.67
CA ASN A 116 -8.76 -6.87 -17.07
C ASN A 116 -7.83 -8.06 -17.36
N PRO A 117 -8.30 -9.08 -18.09
CA PRO A 117 -7.45 -10.18 -18.54
C PRO A 117 -6.34 -9.75 -19.51
N ASN A 118 -5.15 -10.33 -19.37
CA ASN A 118 -3.98 -10.10 -20.25
C ASN A 118 -3.64 -8.61 -20.44
N ASP A 119 -3.71 -7.83 -19.37
CA ASP A 119 -3.49 -6.38 -19.38
C ASP A 119 -2.27 -6.01 -18.52
N THR A 120 -1.75 -4.81 -18.74
CA THR A 120 -0.64 -4.25 -17.97
C THR A 120 -1.11 -3.02 -17.21
N TYR A 121 -0.98 -3.07 -15.89
CA TYR A 121 -1.29 -1.96 -15.00
C TYR A 121 0.01 -1.24 -14.68
N ALA A 122 0.17 -0.03 -15.22
CA ALA A 122 1.30 0.86 -14.94
C ALA A 122 0.92 1.94 -13.93
N ASP A 123 1.91 2.51 -13.23
CA ASP A 123 1.72 3.58 -12.24
C ASP A 123 0.69 3.24 -11.14
N TRP A 124 0.51 1.96 -10.82
CA TRP A 124 -0.35 1.55 -9.71
C TRP A 124 0.25 1.99 -8.39
N GLN A 125 -0.52 2.68 -7.55
CA GLN A 125 0.02 3.40 -6.39
C GLN A 125 -0.11 2.54 -5.13
N TRP A 126 0.92 2.56 -4.30
CA TRP A 126 0.93 1.96 -2.97
C TRP A 126 1.22 3.03 -1.95
N HIS A 127 0.29 3.26 -1.02
CA HIS A 127 0.43 4.24 0.05
C HIS A 127 0.79 3.51 1.33
N LEU A 128 1.97 3.79 1.89
CA LEU A 128 2.45 3.19 3.12
C LEU A 128 2.77 4.25 4.15
N VAL A 129 2.43 3.98 5.41
CA VAL A 129 2.77 4.84 6.53
C VAL A 129 3.81 4.19 7.42
N LYS A 130 4.77 4.98 7.93
CA LYS A 130 5.71 4.45 8.92
C LYS A 130 4.95 4.26 10.23
N THR A 131 5.14 3.10 10.84
CA THR A 131 4.52 2.78 12.14
C THR A 131 4.97 3.77 13.20
N ALA A 132 4.15 3.96 14.24
CA ALA A 132 4.45 4.93 15.30
C ALA A 132 5.77 4.65 16.04
N ASP A 133 6.21 3.40 16.09
CA ASP A 133 7.51 3.00 16.65
C ASP A 133 8.68 3.15 15.66
N LYS A 134 8.40 3.61 14.44
CA LYS A 134 9.32 3.86 13.32
C LYS A 134 10.08 2.63 12.81
N LYS A 135 9.61 1.42 13.12
CA LYS A 135 10.32 0.16 12.78
C LYS A 135 9.87 -0.49 11.48
N SER A 136 8.69 -0.15 10.98
CA SER A 136 8.13 -0.81 9.80
C SER A 136 7.22 0.12 9.02
N TRP A 137 6.90 -0.30 7.80
CA TRP A 137 5.89 0.32 6.96
C TRP A 137 4.59 -0.49 7.02
N GLU A 138 3.46 0.20 6.95
CA GLU A 138 2.13 -0.40 6.84
C GLU A 138 1.40 0.16 5.63
N ILE A 139 0.88 -0.72 4.78
CA ILE A 139 0.07 -0.31 3.62
C ILE A 139 -1.30 0.16 4.12
N ILE A 140 -1.66 1.40 3.79
CA ILE A 140 -2.96 1.99 4.14
C ILE A 140 -3.91 2.08 2.94
N ASN A 141 -3.38 2.12 1.72
CA ASN A 141 -4.18 2.17 0.50
C ASN A 141 -3.36 1.69 -0.71
N TRP A 142 -4.05 1.24 -1.76
CA TRP A 142 -3.45 0.93 -3.05
C TRP A 142 -4.47 1.05 -4.18
N GLY A 143 -4.03 1.44 -5.38
CA GLY A 143 -4.92 1.66 -6.53
C GLY A 143 -4.51 2.86 -7.39
N TYR A 144 -5.49 3.38 -8.13
CA TYR A 144 -5.38 4.62 -8.91
C TYR A 144 -6.01 5.81 -8.20
#